data_AF-A0A534RJS8-F1
#
_entry.id   AF-A0A534RJS8-F1
#
_cell.length_a   1.000
_cell.length_b   1.000
_cell.length_c   1.000
_cell.angle_alpha   90.00
_cell.angle_beta   90.00
_cell.angle_gamma   90.00
#
_symmetry.space_group_name_H-M   'P 1'
#
loop_
_entity.id
_entity.type
_entity.pdbx_description
1 polymer ?
#
loop_
_entity_poly.entity_id
_entity_poly.type
_entity_poly.pdbx_seq_one_letter_code
_entity_poly.pdbx_strand_id
1 'polypeptide(L)'
;MIQLLHLLAGTIGLRPYVFVFLAVYLVAAVTKMGWPKTVALTFLAWAIAYAAEFTSTRIGFPFGLYVYVDTTRDRELWLANVPFFDSL
;
A
#
# COMPACT_ATOMS: atom_id res chain seq x y z
N MET A 1 0.13 -11.12 17.86
CA MET A 1 -1.13 -10.33 17.80
C MET A 1 -0.90 -8.86 18.13
N ILE A 2 -0.31 -8.51 19.29
CA ILE A 2 -0.05 -7.11 19.69
C ILE A 2 0.85 -6.34 18.71
N GLN A 3 1.93 -6.97 18.23
CA GLN A 3 2.83 -6.34 17.25
C GLN A 3 2.13 -6.02 15.92
N LEU A 4 1.30 -6.94 15.40
CA LEU A 4 0.55 -6.70 14.17
C LEU A 4 -0.39 -5.49 14.30
N LEU A 5 -1.09 -5.38 15.44
CA LEU A 5 -1.94 -4.23 15.73
C LEU A 5 -1.13 -2.93 15.85
N HIS A 6 0.07 -2.98 16.45
CA HIS A 6 0.97 -1.84 16.52
C HIS A 6 1.40 -1.36 15.13
N LEU A 7 1.81 -2.26 14.24
CA LEU A 7 2.20 -1.92 12.87
C LEU A 7 1.02 -1.40 12.05
N LEU A 8 -0.16 -2.00 12.17
CA LEU A 8 -1.39 -1.51 11.54
C LEU A 8 -1.72 -0.07 11.98
N ALA A 9 -1.73 0.16 13.29
CA ALA A 9 -2.01 1.47 13.86
C ALA A 9 -0.98 2.50 13.41
N GLY A 10 0.30 2.15 13.40
CA GLY A 10 1.35 3.05 12.93
C GLY A 10 1.33 3.30 11.42
N THR A 11 0.90 2.33 10.60
CA THR A 11 0.69 2.55 9.15
C THR A 11 -0.35 3.65 8.92
N ILE A 12 -1.48 3.59 9.64
CA ILE A 12 -2.54 4.61 9.54
C ILE A 12 -2.07 5.94 10.14
N GLY A 13 -1.42 5.89 11.31
CA GLY A 13 -0.98 7.09 12.04
C GLY A 13 0.17 7.87 11.39
N LEU A 14 1.09 7.19 10.70
CA LEU A 14 2.23 7.80 10.01
C LEU A 14 1.88 8.30 8.60
N ARG A 15 0.79 7.79 8.00
CA ARG A 15 0.37 8.10 6.62
C ARG A 15 -1.14 8.40 6.53
N PRO A 16 -1.69 9.29 7.37
CA PRO A 16 -3.14 9.52 7.41
C PRO A 16 -3.71 10.00 6.08
N TYR A 17 -2.93 10.77 5.31
CA TYR A 17 -3.33 11.27 3.99
C TYR A 17 -3.61 10.15 2.99
N VAL A 18 -2.81 9.06 2.98
CA VAL A 18 -3.01 7.90 2.08
C VAL A 18 -4.40 7.30 2.31
N PHE A 19 -4.76 7.06 3.56
CA PHE A 19 -6.04 6.45 3.92
C PHE A 19 -7.24 7.38 3.69
N VAL A 20 -7.05 8.70 3.83
CA VAL A 20 -8.08 9.68 3.46
C VAL A 20 -8.35 9.63 1.95
N PHE A 21 -7.31 9.65 1.11
CA PHE A 21 -7.47 9.54 -0.35
C PHE A 21 -8.07 8.19 -0.75
N LEU A 22 -7.62 7.09 -0.13
CA LEU A 22 -8.18 5.76 -0.34
C LEU A 22 -9.68 5.72 0.02
N ALA A 23 -10.08 6.30 1.15
CA ALA A 23 -11.49 6.35 1.56
C ALA A 23 -12.34 7.14 0.56
N VAL A 24 -11.87 8.31 0.10
CA VAL A 24 -12.55 9.11 -0.92
C VAL A 24 -12.70 8.32 -2.23
N TYR A 25 -11.62 7.68 -2.68
CA TYR A 25 -11.64 6.80 -3.86
C TYR A 25 -12.64 5.65 -3.69
N LEU A 26 -12.63 4.94 -2.56
CA LEU A 26 -13.52 3.80 -2.32
C LEU A 26 -14.99 4.23 -2.30
N VAL A 27 -15.32 5.37 -1.67
CA VAL A 27 -16.68 5.92 -1.69
C VAL A 27 -17.11 6.25 -3.12
N ALA A 28 -16.26 6.92 -3.89
CA ALA A 28 -16.55 7.25 -5.29
C ALA A 28 -16.68 5.98 -6.17
N ALA A 29 -15.81 4.99 -5.98
CA ALA A 29 -15.83 3.75 -6.74
C ALA A 29 -17.07 2.92 -6.39
N VAL A 30 -17.35 2.66 -5.11
CA VAL A 30 -18.52 1.88 -4.69
C VAL A 30 -19.82 2.50 -5.19
N THR A 31 -19.96 3.82 -5.12
CA THR A 31 -21.17 4.52 -5.62
C THR A 31 -21.32 4.47 -7.14
N LYS A 32 -20.22 4.35 -7.90
CA LYS A 32 -20.24 4.32 -9.37
C LYS A 32 -20.33 2.91 -9.97
N MET A 33 -19.61 1.93 -9.41
CA MET A 33 -19.43 0.61 -10.01
C MET A 33 -19.86 -0.56 -9.10
N GLY A 34 -20.27 -0.27 -7.87
CA GLY A 34 -20.64 -1.27 -6.87
C GLY A 34 -19.45 -1.93 -6.18
N TRP A 35 -19.71 -2.57 -5.05
CA TRP A 35 -18.69 -3.18 -4.20
C TRP A 35 -17.84 -4.27 -4.89
N PRO A 36 -18.42 -5.25 -5.63
CA PRO A 36 -17.62 -6.35 -6.19
C PRO A 36 -16.53 -5.87 -7.16
N LYS A 37 -16.90 -4.93 -8.06
CA LYS A 37 -15.96 -4.36 -9.04
C LYS A 37 -14.92 -3.48 -8.36
N THR A 38 -15.34 -2.69 -7.36
CA THR A 38 -14.42 -1.84 -6.60
C THR A 38 -13.34 -2.71 -5.94
N VAL A 39 -13.72 -3.73 -5.17
CA VAL A 39 -12.75 -4.61 -4.50
C VAL A 39 -11.80 -5.28 -5.49
N ALA A 40 -12.33 -5.85 -6.57
CA ALA A 40 -11.51 -6.53 -7.57
C ALA A 40 -10.50 -5.59 -8.23
N LEU A 41 -10.94 -4.39 -8.62
CA LEU A 41 -10.07 -3.41 -9.28
C LEU A 41 -9.06 -2.77 -8.32
N THR A 42 -9.47 -2.43 -7.10
CA THR A 42 -8.55 -1.91 -6.08
C THR A 42 -7.47 -2.93 -5.75
N PHE A 43 -7.85 -4.20 -5.54
CA PHE A 43 -6.88 -5.26 -5.27
C PHE A 43 -5.94 -5.50 -6.45
N LEU A 44 -6.46 -5.52 -7.69
CA LEU A 44 -5.64 -5.69 -8.88
C LEU A 44 -4.66 -4.53 -9.06
N ALA A 45 -5.12 -3.28 -8.90
CA ALA A 45 -4.27 -2.10 -8.98
C ALA A 45 -3.16 -2.13 -7.92
N TRP A 46 -3.52 -2.43 -6.67
CA TRP A 46 -2.56 -2.59 -5.57
C TRP A 46 -1.55 -3.71 -5.85
N ALA A 47 -1.99 -4.86 -6.35
CA ALA A 47 -1.09 -5.98 -6.65
C ALA A 47 -0.10 -5.67 -7.78
N ILE A 48 -0.55 -4.96 -8.82
CA ILE A 48 0.32 -4.50 -9.91
C ILE A 48 1.32 -3.48 -9.40
N ALA A 49 0.88 -2.49 -8.62
CA ALA A 49 1.76 -1.51 -8.01
C ALA A 49 2.81 -2.18 -7.10
N TYR A 50 2.38 -3.08 -6.21
CA TYR A 50 3.30 -3.83 -5.36
C TYR A 50 4.30 -4.66 -6.15
N ALA A 51 3.86 -5.32 -7.24
CA ALA A 51 4.78 -6.07 -8.10
C ALA A 51 5.83 -5.15 -8.71
N ALA A 52 5.43 -3.97 -9.21
CA ALA A 52 6.34 -2.98 -9.77
C ALA A 52 7.36 -2.46 -8.74
N GLU A 53 6.91 -2.15 -7.52
CA GLU A 53 7.77 -1.74 -6.40
C GLU A 53 8.75 -2.86 -6.00
N PHE A 54 8.23 -4.08 -5.87
CA PHE A 54 8.99 -5.25 -5.49
C PHE A 54 10.07 -5.60 -6.51
N THR A 55 9.76 -5.49 -7.81
CA THR A 55 10.74 -5.73 -8.88
C THR A 55 11.71 -4.57 -9.01
N SER A 56 11.28 -3.32 -8.82
CA SER A 56 12.18 -2.16 -8.91
C SER A 56 13.26 -2.21 -7.85
N THR A 57 12.92 -2.65 -6.65
CA THR A 57 13.89 -2.82 -5.55
C THR A 57 14.83 -4.04 -5.69
N ARG A 58 14.68 -4.86 -6.74
CA ARG A 58 15.50 -6.06 -6.98
C ARG A 58 16.26 -6.03 -8.29
N ILE A 59 15.55 -5.72 -9.37
CA ILE A 59 16.04 -5.76 -10.74
C ILE A 59 15.91 -4.40 -11.44
N GLY A 60 15.35 -3.39 -10.76
CA GLY A 60 15.29 -2.02 -11.27
C GLY A 60 14.19 -1.75 -12.30
N PHE A 61 13.22 -2.63 -12.46
CA PHE A 61 12.08 -2.44 -13.37
C PHE A 61 10.77 -2.37 -12.56
N PRO A 62 9.81 -1.47 -12.88
CA PRO A 62 9.82 -0.49 -13.97
C PRO A 62 10.43 0.88 -13.61
N PHE A 63 10.69 1.19 -12.34
CA PHE A 63 11.00 2.56 -11.89
C PHE A 63 12.50 2.85 -11.71
N GLY A 64 13.38 1.94 -12.11
CA GLY A 64 14.82 1.99 -11.79
C GLY A 64 15.13 1.25 -10.50
N LEU A 65 16.42 1.03 -10.23
CA LEU A 65 16.88 0.35 -9.01
C LEU A 65 16.99 1.35 -7.86
N TYR A 66 16.22 1.13 -6.80
CA TYR A 66 16.28 1.92 -5.56
C TYR A 66 16.05 1.04 -4.34
N VAL A 67 16.27 1.62 -3.16
CA VAL A 67 16.02 1.01 -1.87
C VAL A 67 15.15 1.91 -1.02
N TYR A 68 14.19 1.32 -0.33
CA TYR A 68 13.43 2.03 0.70
C TYR A 68 14.28 2.24 1.95
N VAL A 69 14.18 3.42 2.54
CA VAL A 69 14.81 3.72 3.84
C VAL A 69 13.99 3.06 4.94
N ASP A 70 14.62 2.24 5.78
CA ASP A 70 13.96 1.33 6.72
C ASP A 70 13.69 1.92 8.12
N THR A 71 13.82 3.25 8.29
CA THR A 71 13.69 3.94 9.58
C THR A 71 12.37 3.70 10.30
N THR A 72 11.30 3.38 9.56
CA THR A 72 9.95 3.15 10.10
C THR A 72 9.52 1.67 10.05
N ARG A 73 10.43 0.74 9.74
CA ARG A 73 10.11 -0.69 9.56
C ARG A 73 9.44 -1.36 10.75
N ASP A 74 9.78 -0.95 11.97
CA ASP A 74 9.18 -1.48 13.20
C ASP A 74 7.93 -0.71 13.67
N ARG A 75 7.52 0.30 12.90
CA ARG A 75 6.41 1.21 13.23
C ARG A 75 5.24 1.12 12.25
N GLU A 76 5.42 0.53 11.08
CA GLU A 76 4.37 0.40 10.07
C GLU A 76 4.46 -0.94 9.35
N LEU A 77 3.46 -1.25 8.52
CA LEU A 77 3.44 -2.49 7.77
C LEU A 77 4.36 -2.43 6.58
N TRP A 78 5.16 -3.49 6.43
CA TRP A 78 6.03 -3.72 5.30
C TRP A 78 5.78 -5.11 4.73
N LEU A 79 5.83 -5.23 3.41
CA LEU A 79 5.79 -6.49 2.69
C LEU A 79 7.16 -6.70 2.04
N ALA A 80 7.90 -7.69 2.52
CA ALA A 80 9.33 -7.83 2.22
C ALA A 80 10.10 -6.53 2.52
N ASN A 81 10.57 -5.82 1.50
CA ASN A 81 11.34 -4.58 1.60
C ASN A 81 10.58 -3.35 1.05
N VAL A 82 9.27 -3.49 0.82
CA VAL A 82 8.40 -2.41 0.32
C VAL A 82 7.40 -2.03 1.42
N PRO A 83 7.24 -0.74 1.76
CA PRO A 83 6.20 -0.30 2.68
C PRO A 83 4.80 -0.59 2.13
N PHE A 84 3.89 -1.10 2.95
CA PHE A 84 2.56 -1.51 2.50
C PHE A 84 1.75 -0.36 1.87
N PHE A 85 1.90 0.85 2.40
CA PHE A 85 1.16 2.04 1.95
C PHE A 85 1.62 2.57 0.59
N ASP A 86 2.79 2.16 0.12
CA ASP A 86 3.36 2.69 -1.11
C ASP A 86 2.60 2.21 -2.36
N SER A 87 2.01 1.02 -2.27
CA SER A 87 1.20 0.43 -3.34
C SER A 87 -0.30 0.77 -3.24
N LEU A 88 -0.73 1.61 -2.29
CA LEU A 88 -2.13 2.02 -2.06
C LEU A 88 -2.49 3.32 -2.77
#